data_AF-A0A0Q6FLH9-F1
#
_entry.id   AF-A0A0Q6FLH9-F1
#
_cell.length_a   1.000
_cell.length_b   1.000
_cell.length_c   1.000
_cell.angle_alpha   90.00
_cell.angle_beta   90.00
_cell.angle_gamma   90.00
#
_symmetry.space_group_name_H-M   'P 1'
#
loop_
_entity.id
_entity.type
_entity.pdbx_description
1 polymer ?
#
loop_
_entity_poly.entity_id
_entity_poly.type
_entity_poly.pdbx_seq_one_letter_code
_entity_poly.pdbx_strand_id
1 'polypeptide(L)'
;MRRYDDPVEVRKGAEEDPEQFLWRGRLWQVREVVAHWVETGAWWTRPAAEASGAAVTDLLREQEVWRVTAARGRVAALAAAAGRGGAGGDADPGYGVFDLVLSWSDGSWQLVRAMD
;
A
#
# COMPACT_ATOMS: atom_id res chain seq x y z
N MET A 1 -15.01 7.16 -2.12
CA MET A 1 -13.64 6.85 -2.60
C MET A 1 -12.89 8.16 -2.81
N ARG A 2 -11.87 8.46 -1.99
CA ARG A 2 -11.10 9.70 -2.09
C ARG A 2 -9.70 9.37 -2.61
N ARG A 3 -9.24 10.11 -3.63
CA ARG A 3 -7.89 10.00 -4.18
C ARG A 3 -6.97 10.91 -3.38
N TYR A 4 -5.81 10.39 -3.02
CA TYR A 4 -4.75 11.11 -2.32
C TYR A 4 -3.48 11.03 -3.18
N ASP A 5 -2.49 11.86 -2.89
CA ASP A 5 -1.14 11.78 -3.47
C ASP A 5 -0.12 12.07 -2.36
N ASP A 6 -0.47 11.68 -1.13
CA ASP A 6 0.30 11.98 0.07
C ASP A 6 1.43 10.96 0.21
N PRO A 7 2.69 11.41 0.42
CA PRO A 7 3.77 10.50 0.75
C PRO A 7 3.51 9.85 2.11
N VAL A 8 3.75 8.55 2.20
CA VAL A 8 3.55 7.76 3.42
C VAL A 8 4.78 6.93 3.72
N GLU A 9 5.07 6.71 5.00
CA GLU A 9 6.13 5.80 5.42
C GLU A 9 5.51 4.42 5.64
N VAL A 10 5.94 3.42 4.87
CA VAL A 10 5.46 2.04 4.98
C VAL A 10 6.57 1.17 5.55
N ARG A 11 6.26 0.41 6.59
CA ARG A 11 7.11 -0.65 7.10
C ARG A 11 6.66 -1.96 6.45
N LYS A 12 7.57 -2.53 5.67
CA LYS A 12 7.42 -3.88 5.12
C LYS A 12 7.71 -4.93 6.20
N GLY A 13 6.99 -6.04 6.14
CA GLY A 13 7.26 -7.22 6.96
C GLY A 13 8.32 -8.13 6.36
N ALA A 14 8.40 -9.35 6.87
CA ALA A 14 9.41 -10.33 6.47
C ALA A 14 9.31 -10.78 5.01
N GLU A 15 8.11 -10.75 4.42
CA GLU A 15 7.81 -11.17 3.04
C GLU A 15 7.70 -9.98 2.07
N GLU A 16 8.20 -8.81 2.47
CA GLU A 16 8.05 -7.54 1.76
C GLU A 16 6.62 -6.99 1.67
N ASP A 17 5.64 -7.68 2.25
CA ASP A 17 4.28 -7.18 2.39
C ASP A 17 4.21 -5.94 3.30
N PRO A 18 3.39 -4.94 2.95
CA PRO A 18 3.17 -3.78 3.82
C PRO A 18 2.45 -4.22 5.11
N GLU A 19 3.13 -4.15 6.26
CA GLU A 19 2.55 -4.51 7.57
C GLU A 19 1.93 -3.30 8.29
N GLN A 20 2.51 -2.12 8.12
CA GLN A 20 2.03 -0.90 8.76
C GLN A 20 2.51 0.33 8.01
N PHE A 21 1.74 1.42 8.05
CA PHE A 21 2.11 2.67 7.43
C PHE A 21 1.69 3.90 8.24
N LEU A 22 2.44 4.99 8.09
CA LEU A 22 2.14 6.28 8.71
C LEU A 22 1.48 7.20 7.68
N TRP A 23 0.28 7.67 8.00
CA TRP A 23 -0.46 8.62 7.17
C TRP A 23 -1.01 9.77 8.02
N ARG A 24 -0.63 11.02 7.68
CA ARG A 24 -1.00 12.26 8.39
C ARG A 24 -0.72 12.22 9.90
N GLY A 25 0.43 11.69 10.29
CA GLY A 25 0.84 11.53 11.70
C GLY A 25 0.06 10.46 12.46
N ARG A 26 -0.65 9.58 11.76
CA ARG A 26 -1.40 8.46 12.34
C ARG A 26 -0.84 7.14 11.83
N LEU A 27 -0.64 6.19 12.74
CA LEU A 27 -0.23 4.83 12.39
C LEU A 27 -1.45 3.99 12.01
N TRP A 28 -1.34 3.34 10.86
CA TRP A 28 -2.27 2.38 10.31
C TRP A 28 -1.58 1.02 10.22
N GLN A 29 -2.19 0.00 10.81
CA GLN A 29 -1.70 -1.37 10.75
C GLN A 29 -2.46 -2.11 9.67
N VAL A 30 -1.74 -2.67 8.71
CA VAL A 30 -2.32 -3.53 7.67
C VAL A 30 -2.78 -4.82 8.33
N ARG A 31 -4.02 -5.18 8.02
CA ARG A 31 -4.68 -6.39 8.50
C ARG A 31 -4.60 -7.49 7.45
N GLU A 32 -4.74 -7.09 6.19
CA GLU A 32 -4.79 -8.01 5.06
C GLU A 32 -4.40 -7.26 3.78
N VAL A 33 -3.63 -7.92 2.91
CA VAL A 33 -3.38 -7.47 1.55
C VAL A 33 -4.48 -8.06 0.67
N VAL A 34 -5.39 -7.20 0.20
CA VAL A 34 -6.54 -7.60 -0.62
C VAL A 34 -6.11 -7.91 -2.05
N ALA A 35 -5.17 -7.12 -2.57
CA ALA A 35 -4.61 -7.33 -3.90
C ALA A 35 -3.24 -6.66 -4.00
N HIS A 36 -2.38 -7.24 -4.84
CA HIS A 36 -1.06 -6.74 -5.17
C HIS A 36 -0.86 -6.88 -6.67
N TRP A 37 -0.41 -5.83 -7.35
CA TRP A 37 -0.05 -5.87 -8.76
C TRP A 37 1.03 -4.86 -9.09
N VAL A 38 1.84 -5.17 -10.11
CA VAL A 38 2.86 -4.25 -10.65
C VAL A 38 2.29 -3.57 -11.90
N GLU A 39 2.27 -2.24 -11.90
CA GLU A 39 2.03 -1.43 -13.09
C GLU A 39 3.36 -1.15 -13.78
N THR A 40 3.76 -2.04 -14.67
CA THR A 40 4.85 -1.79 -15.63
C THR A 40 4.30 -0.86 -16.72
N GLY A 41 5.07 0.18 -17.07
CA GLY A 41 4.72 1.14 -18.12
C GLY A 41 4.29 0.47 -19.43
N ALA A 42 3.52 1.20 -20.25
CA ALA A 42 2.88 0.69 -21.47
C ALA A 42 3.90 0.12 -22.47
N TRP A 43 4.21 -1.17 -22.33
CA TRP A 43 5.13 -1.89 -23.21
C TRP A 43 4.64 -1.89 -24.68
N TRP A 44 3.33 -1.70 -24.91
CA TRP A 44 2.72 -1.58 -26.24
C TRP A 44 2.91 -0.21 -26.92
N THR A 45 3.45 0.81 -26.23
CA THR A 45 3.74 2.13 -26.83
C THR A 45 5.16 2.21 -27.40
N ARG A 46 5.96 1.15 -27.32
CA ARG A 46 7.36 1.21 -27.71
C ARG A 46 7.55 1.21 -29.25
N PRO A 47 8.15 2.26 -29.84
CA PRO A 47 8.71 2.14 -31.18
C PRO A 47 9.91 1.19 -31.12
N ALA A 48 10.02 0.27 -32.08
CA ALA A 48 11.02 -0.80 -32.11
C ALA A 48 12.50 -0.34 -32.09
N ALA A 49 12.77 0.97 -32.18
CA ALA A 49 14.11 1.53 -32.34
C ALA A 49 14.84 1.89 -31.03
N GLU A 50 14.17 1.98 -29.87
CA GLU A 50 14.78 2.51 -28.63
C GLU A 50 15.03 1.47 -27.51
N ALA A 51 15.13 0.19 -27.88
CA ALA A 51 15.11 -0.92 -26.92
C ALA A 51 16.33 -1.04 -25.98
N SER A 52 17.43 -0.31 -26.20
CA SER A 52 18.69 -0.56 -25.49
C SER A 52 19.00 0.35 -24.29
N GLY A 53 18.27 1.46 -24.10
CA GLY A 53 18.50 2.40 -22.99
C GLY A 53 17.21 2.91 -22.32
N ALA A 54 16.20 3.25 -23.10
CA ALA A 54 14.89 3.68 -22.59
C ALA A 54 14.19 2.57 -21.80
N ALA A 55 14.43 1.31 -22.18
CA ALA A 55 13.87 0.13 -21.52
C ALA A 55 14.27 0.02 -20.04
N VAL A 56 15.50 0.40 -19.66
CA VAL A 56 15.98 0.33 -18.27
C VAL A 56 15.35 1.43 -17.42
N THR A 57 15.21 2.65 -17.96
CA THR A 57 14.46 3.75 -17.32
C THR A 57 12.96 3.50 -17.20
N ASP A 58 12.38 2.70 -18.09
CA ASP A 58 10.96 2.34 -18.05
C ASP A 58 10.68 1.22 -17.04
N LEU A 59 11.63 0.29 -16.86
CA LEU A 59 11.64 -0.66 -15.73
C LEU A 59 11.80 0.08 -14.39
N LEU A 60 12.63 1.13 -14.33
CA LEU A 60 12.72 1.97 -13.13
C LEU A 60 11.39 2.70 -12.82
N ARG A 61 10.54 2.93 -13.82
CA ARG A 61 9.21 3.54 -13.65
C ARG A 61 8.13 2.53 -13.26
N GLU A 62 8.50 1.27 -13.02
CA GLU A 62 7.61 0.26 -12.47
C GLU A 62 7.12 0.72 -11.09
N GLN A 63 5.79 0.76 -10.96
CA GLN A 63 5.13 1.12 -9.73
C GLN A 63 4.35 -0.07 -9.24
N GLU A 64 4.58 -0.44 -7.99
CA GLU A 64 3.92 -1.57 -7.39
C GLU A 64 2.75 -1.08 -6.54
N VAL A 65 1.56 -1.57 -6.86
CA VAL A 65 0.32 -1.14 -6.24
C VAL A 65 -0.16 -2.22 -5.29
N TRP A 66 -0.31 -1.83 -4.03
CA TRP A 66 -0.76 -2.66 -2.93
C TRP A 66 -2.11 -2.16 -2.44
N ARG A 67 -3.15 -2.96 -2.63
CA ARG A 67 -4.44 -2.73 -2.00
C ARG A 67 -4.49 -3.47 -0.67
N VAL A 68 -4.62 -2.73 0.41
CA VAL A 68 -4.58 -3.25 1.77
C VAL A 68 -5.79 -2.82 2.58
N THR A 69 -6.27 -3.71 3.43
CA THR A 69 -7.21 -3.35 4.50
C THR A 69 -6.39 -3.00 5.72
N ALA A 70 -6.55 -1.80 6.28
CA ALA A 70 -5.81 -1.37 7.45
C ALA A 70 -6.71 -0.76 8.51
N ALA A 71 -6.31 -0.93 9.77
CA ALA A 71 -6.98 -0.37 10.94
C ALA A 71 -6.07 0.61 11.67
N ARG A 72 -6.67 1.54 12.40
CA ARG A 72 -5.91 2.47 13.25
C ARG A 72 -5.07 1.69 14.28
N GLY A 73 -3.80 2.06 14.48
CA GLY A 73 -2.86 1.29 15.32
C GLY A 73 -3.34 0.99 16.75
N ARG A 74 -4.11 1.89 17.40
CA ARG A 74 -4.71 1.61 18.72
C ARG A 74 -5.78 0.50 18.68
N VAL A 75 -6.59 0.49 17.62
CA VAL A 75 -7.60 -0.53 17.38
C VAL A 75 -6.94 -1.86 17.05
N ALA A 76 -5.92 -1.84 16.19
CA ALA A 76 -5.25 -3.06 15.78
C ALA A 76 -4.46 -3.70 16.94
N ALA A 77 -3.83 -2.89 17.81
CA ALA A 77 -3.22 -3.36 19.06
C ALA A 77 -4.25 -3.95 20.04
N LEU A 78 -5.42 -3.30 20.20
CA LEU A 78 -6.52 -3.83 21.02
C LEU A 78 -7.08 -5.14 20.44
N ALA A 79 -7.25 -5.24 19.12
CA ALA A 79 -7.70 -6.46 18.45
C ALA A 79 -6.67 -7.60 18.57
N ALA A 80 -5.38 -7.30 18.47
CA ALA A 80 -4.30 -8.26 18.71
C ALA A 80 -4.28 -8.73 20.17
N ALA A 81 -4.51 -7.83 21.13
CA ALA A 81 -4.60 -8.18 22.56
C ALA A 81 -5.88 -8.98 22.89
N ALA A 82 -7.02 -8.62 22.27
CA ALA A 82 -8.31 -9.30 22.42
C ALA A 82 -8.37 -10.68 21.72
N GLY A 83 -7.42 -11.00 20.85
CA GLY A 83 -7.22 -12.33 20.27
C GLY A 83 -6.96 -13.44 21.31
N ARG A 84 -6.79 -13.10 22.59
CA ARG A 84 -6.90 -14.01 23.75
C ARG A 84 -8.20 -13.77 24.54
N GLY A 85 -9.34 -13.88 23.85
CA GLY A 85 -10.66 -14.06 24.47
C GLY A 85 -11.60 -12.85 24.38
N GLY A 86 -12.70 -13.01 23.64
CA GLY A 86 -13.94 -12.26 23.87
C GLY A 86 -14.51 -11.51 22.68
N ALA A 87 -15.53 -12.13 22.07
CA ALA A 87 -16.74 -11.61 21.42
C ALA A 87 -16.89 -10.10 21.05
N GLY A 88 -17.17 -9.88 19.77
CA GLY A 88 -18.31 -9.10 19.25
C GLY A 88 -18.57 -7.69 19.80
N GLY A 89 -18.19 -6.68 19.01
CA GLY A 89 -18.73 -5.33 19.05
C GLY A 89 -18.92 -4.81 17.63
N ASP A 90 -20.04 -4.15 17.35
CA ASP A 90 -20.45 -3.69 16.04
C ASP A 90 -19.49 -2.65 15.44
N ALA A 91 -19.39 -2.61 14.10
CA ALA A 91 -18.52 -1.70 13.35
C ALA A 91 -18.77 -0.24 13.73
N ASP A 92 -17.78 0.62 14.02
CA ASP A 92 -16.64 0.99 13.16
C ASP A 92 -15.39 1.30 14.01
N PRO A 93 -14.30 0.55 13.82
CA PRO A 93 -13.03 0.93 14.44
C PRO A 93 -12.01 1.47 13.42
N GLY A 94 -12.39 2.44 12.57
CA GLY A 94 -11.44 3.08 11.63
C GLY A 94 -10.67 2.06 10.79
N TYR A 95 -11.39 1.12 10.20
CA TYR A 95 -10.88 0.19 9.20
C TYR A 95 -11.14 0.80 7.83
N GLY A 96 -10.13 0.84 6.97
CA GLY A 96 -10.26 1.36 5.61
C GLY A 96 -9.49 0.50 4.62
N VAL A 97 -9.90 0.57 3.35
CA VAL A 97 -9.14 0.00 2.24
C VAL A 97 -8.27 1.09 1.63
N PHE A 98 -6.98 0.85 1.55
CA PHE A 98 -6.00 1.80 1.07
C PHE A 98 -5.28 1.20 -0.15
N ASP A 99 -5.16 2.01 -1.21
CA ASP A 99 -4.26 1.68 -2.31
C ASP A 99 -2.95 2.44 -2.06
N LEU A 100 -1.88 1.71 -1.79
CA LEU A 100 -0.52 2.20 -1.62
C LEU A 100 0.27 1.93 -2.91
N VAL A 101 1.09 2.88 -3.33
CA VAL A 101 1.95 2.74 -4.50
C VAL A 101 3.40 2.88 -4.06
N LEU A 102 4.21 1.88 -4.40
CA LEU A 102 5.66 1.89 -4.23
C LEU A 102 6.32 2.23 -5.57
N SER A 103 7.04 3.34 -5.62
CA SER A 103 7.89 3.66 -6.78
C SER A 103 9.23 2.93 -6.64
N TRP A 104 9.55 2.06 -7.59
CA TRP A 104 10.83 1.33 -7.57
C TRP A 104 12.04 2.24 -7.83
N SER A 105 11.84 3.39 -8.51
CA SER A 105 12.88 4.39 -8.77
C SER A 105 13.46 5.00 -7.50
N ASP A 106 12.60 5.35 -6.54
CA ASP A 106 12.98 6.12 -5.35
C ASP A 106 12.78 5.31 -4.05
N GLY A 107 12.12 4.15 -4.12
CA GLY A 107 11.67 3.39 -2.95
C GLY A 107 10.58 4.11 -2.14
N SER A 108 10.04 5.21 -2.68
CA SER A 108 9.03 6.03 -2.01
C SER A 108 7.66 5.38 -2.06
N TRP A 109 6.95 5.43 -0.94
CA TRP A 109 5.56 5.00 -0.86
C TRP A 109 4.61 6.20 -0.89
N GLN A 110 3.53 6.07 -1.65
CA GLN A 110 2.46 7.07 -1.72
C GLN A 110 1.11 6.40 -1.48
N LEU A 111 0.24 7.09 -0.75
CA LEU A 111 -1.14 6.67 -0.60
C LEU A 111 -1.97 7.33 -1.69
N VAL A 112 -2.40 6.55 -2.68
CA VAL A 112 -3.15 7.09 -3.84
C VAL A 112 -4.65 7.07 -3.63
N ARG A 113 -5.14 6.20 -2.74
CA ARG A 113 -6.57 6.08 -2.49
C ARG A 113 -6.86 5.59 -1.09
N ALA A 114 -7.93 6.12 -0.49
CA ALA A 114 -8.57 5.53 0.68
C ALA A 114 -10.08 5.37 0.48
N MET A 115 -10.58 4.23 0.93
CA MET A 115 -11.98 3.97 1.24
C MET A 115 -12.11 3.94 2.77
N ASP A 116 -12.92 4.85 3.30
CA ASP A 116 -13.33 4.94 4.71
C ASP A 116 -14.74 4.35 4.81
#